data_AF-A0A352JSX0-F1
#
_entry.id   AF-A0A352JSX0-F1
#
_cell.length_a   1.000
_cell.length_b   1.000
_cell.length_c   1.000
_cell.angle_alpha   90.00
_cell.angle_beta   90.00
_cell.angle_gamma   90.00
#
_symmetry.space_group_name_H-M   'P 1'
#
loop_
_entity.id
_entity.type
_entity.pdbx_description
1 polymer ?
#
loop_
_entity_poly.entity_id
_entity_poly.type
_entity_poly.pdbx_seq_one_letter_code
_entity_poly.pdbx_strand_id
1 'polypeptide(L)'
;MAYSEKSRDIYKSEISGIRDAGIFKEERYIHAPQSADIVVEFPSGAELKKVINMCANNYLGLSSHPEVIKAAHEGLDSRGYGMSSVRFICGTQDIHRQLENKLTKFLGTEDTLLFPSCMDANAG
;
A
#
# COMPACT_ATOMS: atom_id res chain seq x y z
N MET A 1 -32.60 1.93 2.60
CA MET A 1 -31.34 1.23 2.23
C MET A 1 -30.89 1.73 0.87
N ALA A 2 -29.61 2.05 0.69
CA ALA A 2 -29.10 2.88 -0.43
C ALA A 2 -29.16 2.25 -1.85
N TYR A 3 -29.59 0.99 -2.00
CA TYR A 3 -29.64 0.30 -3.29
C TYR A 3 -30.90 -0.56 -3.44
N SER A 4 -31.42 -0.65 -4.66
CA SER A 4 -32.59 -1.48 -5.01
C SER A 4 -32.30 -2.98 -4.84
N GLU A 5 -33.35 -3.78 -4.64
CA GLU A 5 -33.24 -5.25 -4.61
C GLU A 5 -32.63 -5.80 -5.89
N LYS A 6 -33.08 -5.29 -7.05
CA LYS A 6 -32.53 -5.65 -8.36
C LYS A 6 -31.01 -5.46 -8.43
N SER A 7 -30.50 -4.32 -7.95
CA SER A 7 -29.05 -4.07 -7.94
C SER A 7 -28.31 -5.04 -7.02
N ARG A 8 -28.87 -5.35 -5.84
CA ARG A 8 -28.27 -6.31 -4.90
C ARG A 8 -28.21 -7.71 -5.49
N ASP A 9 -29.24 -8.13 -6.22
CA ASP A 9 -29.31 -9.48 -6.79
C ASP A 9 -28.35 -9.66 -7.97
N ILE A 10 -28.11 -8.61 -8.76
CA ILE A 10 -27.03 -8.62 -9.78
C ILE A 10 -25.68 -8.90 -9.13
N TYR A 11 -25.29 -8.13 -8.11
CA TYR A 11 -23.99 -8.31 -7.45
C TYR A 11 -23.88 -9.66 -6.72
N LYS A 12 -24.95 -10.15 -6.11
CA LYS A 12 -24.95 -11.50 -5.51
C LYS A 12 -24.71 -12.58 -6.56
N SER A 13 -25.37 -12.48 -7.72
CA SER A 13 -25.20 -13.41 -8.83
C SER A 13 -23.76 -13.41 -9.34
N GLU A 14 -23.18 -12.23 -9.53
CA GLU A 14 -21.77 -12.08 -9.94
C GLU A 14 -20.80 -12.68 -8.91
N ILE A 15 -20.99 -12.39 -7.62
CA ILE A 15 -20.18 -12.95 -6.54
C ILE A 15 -20.31 -14.48 -6.49
N SER A 16 -21.52 -15.03 -6.66
CA SER A 16 -21.73 -16.47 -6.74
C SER A 16 -20.96 -17.06 -7.92
N GLY A 17 -21.08 -16.46 -9.11
CA GLY A 17 -20.36 -16.92 -10.30
C GLY A 17 -18.84 -16.91 -10.12
N ILE A 18 -18.28 -15.89 -9.47
CA ILE A 18 -16.84 -15.81 -9.15
C ILE A 18 -16.43 -16.94 -8.18
N ARG A 19 -17.27 -17.27 -7.20
CA ARG A 19 -17.04 -18.38 -6.26
C ARG A 19 -17.14 -19.75 -6.94
N ASP A 20 -18.17 -19.95 -7.74
CA ASP A 20 -18.41 -21.20 -8.49
C ASP A 20 -17.28 -21.46 -9.49
N ALA A 21 -16.71 -20.40 -10.07
CA ALA A 21 -15.54 -20.46 -10.95
C ALA A 21 -14.20 -20.63 -10.21
N GLY A 22 -14.17 -20.63 -8.87
CA GLY A 22 -12.95 -20.81 -8.08
C GLY A 22 -11.94 -19.66 -8.17
N ILE A 23 -12.37 -18.49 -8.65
CA ILE A 23 -11.53 -17.28 -8.80
C ILE A 23 -11.82 -16.23 -7.74
N PHE A 24 -12.64 -16.56 -6.74
CA PHE A 24 -12.84 -15.72 -5.58
C PHE A 24 -11.54 -15.64 -4.77
N LYS A 25 -11.03 -14.41 -4.62
CA LYS A 25 -9.80 -14.16 -3.85
C LYS A 25 -10.16 -14.05 -2.38
N GLU A 26 -9.49 -14.84 -1.57
CA GLU A 26 -9.60 -14.76 -0.11
C GLU A 26 -8.36 -14.10 0.47
N GLU A 27 -8.57 -13.23 1.44
CA GLU A 27 -7.50 -12.54 2.15
C GLU A 27 -6.93 -13.43 3.25
N ARG A 28 -5.62 -13.33 3.47
CA ARG A 28 -4.91 -13.94 4.59
C ARG A 28 -4.36 -12.82 5.45
N TYR A 29 -4.74 -12.76 6.73
CA TYR A 29 -4.32 -11.64 7.57
C TYR A 29 -2.91 -11.87 8.10
N ILE A 30 -2.02 -10.90 7.89
CA ILE A 30 -0.65 -10.93 8.37
C ILE A 30 -0.59 -10.20 9.72
N HIS A 31 -0.12 -10.90 10.76
CA HIS A 31 0.00 -10.43 12.15
C HIS A 31 1.47 -10.20 12.54
N ALA A 32 2.24 -9.55 11.66
CA ALA A 32 3.66 -9.26 11.87
C ALA A 32 4.09 -8.09 10.96
N PRO A 33 5.23 -7.42 11.26
CA PRO A 33 5.93 -6.60 10.28
C PRO A 33 6.27 -7.42 9.01
N GLN A 34 6.40 -6.74 7.88
CA GLN A 34 6.71 -7.41 6.62
C GLN A 34 8.15 -7.94 6.62
N SER A 35 8.31 -9.26 6.49
CA SER A 35 9.62 -9.93 6.55
C SER A 35 9.58 -11.27 5.82
N ALA A 36 10.73 -11.96 5.74
CA ALA A 36 10.79 -13.33 5.23
C ALA A 36 9.97 -14.30 6.10
N ASP A 37 10.00 -14.14 7.42
CA ASP A 37 9.17 -14.90 8.35
C ASP A 37 7.98 -14.06 8.81
N ILE A 38 6.75 -14.54 8.59
CA ILE A 38 5.53 -13.84 8.97
C ILE A 38 4.59 -14.76 9.75
N VAL A 39 3.65 -14.13 10.46
CA VAL A 39 2.54 -14.81 11.15
C VAL A 39 1.27 -14.55 10.37
N VAL A 40 0.55 -15.60 9.98
CA VAL A 40 -0.63 -15.51 9.12
C VAL A 40 -1.83 -16.20 9.77
N GLU A 41 -2.98 -15.56 9.68
CA GLU A 41 -4.30 -16.10 9.99
C GLU A 41 -5.02 -16.45 8.70
N PHE A 42 -5.34 -17.74 8.50
CA PHE A 42 -6.18 -18.18 7.39
C PHE A 42 -6.80 -19.56 7.64
N PRO A 43 -8.12 -19.74 7.45
CA PRO A 43 -9.12 -18.69 7.17
C PRO A 43 -9.29 -17.71 8.35
N SER A 44 -10.08 -16.64 8.16
CA SER A 44 -10.43 -15.70 9.24
C SER A 44 -10.98 -16.46 10.46
N GLY A 45 -10.44 -16.17 11.65
CA GLY A 45 -10.74 -16.82 12.92
C GLY A 45 -9.93 -18.09 13.21
N ALA A 46 -9.04 -18.52 12.30
CA ALA A 46 -8.18 -19.67 12.51
C ALA A 46 -6.99 -19.35 13.45
N GLU A 47 -6.31 -20.40 13.90
CA GLU A 47 -5.06 -20.22 14.65
C GLU A 47 -3.96 -19.58 13.79
N LEU A 48 -3.15 -18.74 14.44
CA LEU A 48 -2.01 -18.08 13.83
C LEU A 48 -0.90 -19.08 13.46
N LYS A 49 -0.39 -18.98 12.23
CA LYS A 49 0.67 -19.86 11.72
C LYS A 49 1.88 -19.06 11.29
N LYS A 50 3.07 -19.53 11.69
CA LYS A 50 4.35 -19.02 11.17
C LYS A 50 4.61 -19.62 9.80
N VAL A 51 4.93 -18.77 8.83
CA VAL A 51 5.21 -19.18 7.44
C VAL A 51 6.32 -18.31 6.85
N ILE A 52 6.95 -18.82 5.79
CA ILE A 52 7.90 -18.04 4.99
C ILE A 52 7.14 -17.31 3.88
N ASN A 53 7.32 -16.00 3.78
CA ASN A 53 6.69 -15.16 2.76
C ASN A 53 7.49 -15.14 1.46
N MET A 54 6.98 -15.85 0.45
CA MET A 54 7.60 -15.94 -0.88
C MET A 54 6.82 -15.15 -1.96
N CYS A 55 5.90 -14.27 -1.57
CA CYS A 55 5.04 -13.54 -2.51
C CYS A 55 4.94 -12.03 -2.22
N ALA A 56 5.89 -11.46 -1.49
CA ALA A 56 5.96 -10.02 -1.26
C ALA A 56 6.80 -9.29 -2.32
N ASN A 57 6.45 -8.02 -2.57
CA ASN A 57 7.27 -7.08 -3.34
C ASN A 57 8.41 -6.44 -2.51
N ASN A 58 8.74 -7.01 -1.34
CA ASN A 58 9.77 -6.50 -0.43
C ASN A 58 11.16 -7.03 -0.84
N TYR A 59 11.56 -6.77 -2.09
CA TYR A 59 12.74 -7.40 -2.73
C TYR A 59 14.04 -7.24 -1.95
N LEU A 60 14.25 -6.07 -1.32
CA LEU A 60 15.47 -5.74 -0.58
C LEU A 60 15.29 -5.82 0.96
N GLY A 61 14.13 -6.27 1.44
CA GLY A 61 13.86 -6.34 2.88
C GLY A 61 13.67 -4.98 3.57
N LEU A 62 13.42 -3.90 2.81
CA LEU A 62 13.38 -2.54 3.35
C LEU A 62 12.05 -2.13 4.00
N SER A 63 10.95 -2.88 3.78
CA SER A 63 9.62 -2.53 4.30
C SER A 63 9.53 -2.38 5.83
N SER A 64 10.43 -3.03 6.58
CA SER A 64 10.51 -2.90 8.05
C SER A 64 11.95 -2.73 8.53
N HIS A 65 12.81 -2.16 7.68
CA HIS A 65 14.20 -1.89 8.04
C HIS A 65 14.28 -0.80 9.13
N PRO A 66 15.09 -0.96 10.19
CA PRO A 66 15.13 -0.04 11.33
C PRO A 66 15.35 1.43 10.95
N GLU A 67 16.25 1.70 10.02
CA GLU A 67 16.53 3.08 9.54
C GLU A 67 15.33 3.70 8.80
N VAL A 68 14.54 2.91 8.08
CA VAL A 68 13.34 3.41 7.37
C VAL A 68 12.25 3.77 8.38
N ILE A 69 12.05 2.91 9.39
CA ILE A 69 11.11 3.14 10.48
C ILE A 69 11.50 4.41 11.27
N LYS A 70 12.78 4.55 11.61
CA LYS A 70 13.30 5.72 12.31
C LYS A 70 13.06 7.01 11.52
N ALA A 71 13.39 7.04 10.23
CA ALA A 71 13.15 8.21 9.38
C ALA A 71 11.66 8.56 9.26
N ALA A 72 10.77 7.55 9.26
CA ALA A 72 9.33 7.78 9.28
C ALA A 72 8.87 8.45 10.59
N HIS A 73 9.35 8.00 11.75
CA HIS A 73 9.07 8.65 13.04
C HIS A 73 9.57 10.10 13.09
N GLU A 74 10.81 10.35 12.67
CA GLU A 74 11.37 11.70 12.61
C GLU A 74 10.56 12.62 11.69
N GLY A 75 10.07 12.09 10.57
CA GLY A 75 9.17 12.79 9.66
C GLY A 75 7.84 13.17 10.33
N LEU A 76 7.20 12.22 11.02
CA LEU A 76 5.95 12.46 11.76
C LEU A 76 6.13 13.54 12.81
N ASP A 77 7.18 13.47 13.62
CA ASP A 77 7.43 14.40 14.72
C ASP A 77 7.73 15.82 14.22
N SER A 78 8.48 15.94 13.12
CA SER A 78 8.92 17.26 12.61
C SER A 78 7.94 17.90 11.61
N ARG A 79 7.10 17.11 10.93
CA ARG A 79 6.29 17.57 9.78
C ARG A 79 4.79 17.31 9.91
N GLY A 80 4.39 16.54 10.90
CA GLY A 80 3.01 16.10 11.10
C GLY A 80 2.62 14.92 10.21
N TYR A 81 1.36 14.48 10.38
CA TYR A 81 0.87 13.24 9.77
C TYR A 81 0.55 13.34 8.27
N GLY A 82 0.04 14.49 7.82
CA GLY A 82 -0.42 14.64 6.44
C GLY A 82 -0.63 16.10 6.06
N MET A 83 -0.74 16.35 4.75
CA MET A 83 -0.76 17.71 4.20
C MET A 83 -2.15 18.30 4.00
N SER A 84 -3.19 17.48 3.99
CA SER A 84 -4.59 17.92 3.82
C SER A 84 -4.81 18.87 2.63
N SER A 85 -3.95 18.79 1.60
CA SER A 85 -3.93 19.71 0.47
C SER A 85 -3.11 19.15 -0.69
N VAL A 86 -3.39 19.62 -1.90
CA VAL A 86 -2.62 19.31 -3.11
C VAL A 86 -1.35 20.15 -3.21
N ARG A 87 -0.39 19.72 -4.05
CA ARG A 87 0.95 20.30 -4.17
C ARG A 87 0.95 21.83 -4.38
N PHE A 88 0.13 22.34 -5.28
CA PHE A 88 0.18 23.76 -5.70
C PHE A 88 -0.51 24.73 -4.73
N ILE A 89 -1.35 24.25 -3.80
CA ILE A 89 -2.04 25.11 -2.83
C ILE A 89 -1.19 25.25 -1.57
N CYS A 90 -1.10 24.19 -0.77
CA CYS A 90 -0.27 24.17 0.45
C CYS A 90 0.25 22.77 0.79
N GLY A 91 0.27 21.84 -0.18
CA GLY A 91 0.72 20.46 0.01
C GLY A 91 2.21 20.22 -0.26
N THR A 92 3.00 21.24 -0.60
CA THR A 92 4.44 21.07 -0.88
C THR A 92 5.28 21.51 0.31
N GLN A 93 5.80 20.54 1.05
CA GLN A 93 6.93 20.74 1.97
C GLN A 93 8.28 20.56 1.26
N ASP A 94 9.34 21.12 1.84
CA ASP A 94 10.73 20.98 1.39
C ASP A 94 11.19 19.52 1.25
N ILE A 95 10.71 18.59 2.10
CA ILE A 95 11.04 17.17 1.98
C ILE A 95 10.59 16.54 0.65
N HIS A 96 9.50 17.03 0.05
CA HIS A 96 9.06 16.57 -1.27
C HIS A 96 10.11 16.92 -2.33
N ARG A 97 10.61 18.17 -2.31
CA ARG A 97 11.69 18.60 -3.22
C ARG A 97 13.00 17.87 -2.94
N GLN A 98 13.33 17.60 -1.69
CA GLN A 98 14.52 16.81 -1.34
C GLN A 98 14.43 15.38 -1.90
N LEU A 99 13.26 14.74 -1.83
CA LEU A 99 13.05 13.41 -2.40
C LEU A 99 13.12 13.44 -3.93
N GLU A 100 12.45 14.39 -4.59
CA GLU A 100 12.52 14.57 -6.04
C GLU A 100 13.97 14.73 -6.52
N ASN A 101 14.75 15.61 -5.89
CA ASN A 101 16.17 15.81 -6.23
C ASN A 101 17.03 14.55 -6.02
N LYS A 102 16.77 13.78 -4.95
CA LYS A 102 17.47 12.51 -4.70
C LYS A 102 17.14 11.48 -5.78
N LEU A 103 15.89 11.40 -6.21
CA LEU A 103 15.44 10.50 -7.27
C LEU A 103 16.01 10.91 -8.63
N THR A 104 15.99 12.20 -8.97
CA THR A 104 16.61 12.74 -10.19
C THR A 104 18.08 12.34 -10.29
N LYS A 105 18.83 12.50 -9.18
CA LYS A 105 20.24 12.07 -9.11
C LYS A 105 20.40 10.55 -9.22
N PHE A 106 19.53 9.78 -8.57
CA PHE A 106 19.61 8.32 -8.58
C PHE A 106 19.31 7.73 -9.96
N LEU A 107 18.33 8.28 -10.68
CA LEU A 107 17.87 7.81 -11.98
C LEU A 107 18.66 8.42 -13.15
N GLY A 108 19.37 9.53 -12.93
CA GLY A 108 20.09 10.24 -13.99
C GLY A 108 19.17 10.98 -14.97
N THR A 109 18.05 11.52 -14.48
CA THR A 109 17.08 12.29 -15.26
C THR A 109 17.28 13.80 -15.07
N GLU A 110 16.51 14.62 -15.79
CA GLU A 110 16.56 16.09 -15.65
C GLU A 110 15.77 16.59 -14.43
N ASP A 111 14.61 15.99 -14.15
CA ASP A 111 13.77 16.28 -12.98
C ASP A 111 12.91 15.06 -12.61
N THR A 112 12.23 15.13 -11.45
CA THR A 112 11.31 14.10 -10.95
C THR A 112 10.06 14.74 -10.35
N LEU A 113 8.89 14.14 -10.63
CA LEU A 113 7.61 14.52 -10.02
C LEU A 113 7.07 13.39 -9.13
N LEU A 114 6.59 13.73 -7.93
CA LEU A 114 5.95 12.76 -7.03
C LEU A 114 4.46 12.61 -7.30
N PHE A 115 4.02 11.35 -7.32
CA PHE A 115 2.63 10.91 -7.30
C PHE A 115 2.39 9.99 -6.10
N PRO A 116 1.14 9.85 -5.61
CA PRO A 116 0.84 8.96 -4.48
C PRO A 116 1.09 7.49 -4.79
N SER A 117 1.01 7.08 -6.06
CA SER A 117 1.39 5.75 -6.52
C SER A 117 1.88 5.77 -7.97
N CYS A 118 2.55 4.69 -8.39
CA CYS A 118 2.94 4.49 -9.79
C CYS A 118 1.73 4.29 -10.71
N MET A 119 0.58 3.84 -10.18
CA MET A 119 -0.67 3.77 -10.95
C MET A 119 -1.12 5.18 -11.37
N ASP A 120 -1.13 6.13 -10.44
CA ASP A 120 -1.49 7.52 -10.72
C ASP A 120 -0.49 8.18 -11.67
N ALA A 121 0.82 7.94 -11.48
CA ALA A 121 1.85 8.45 -12.39
C ALA A 121 1.67 7.97 -13.84
N ASN A 122 1.19 6.74 -14.04
CA ASN A 122 0.90 6.19 -15.36
C ASN A 122 -0.44 6.65 -15.94
N ALA A 123 -1.44 6.88 -15.09
CA ALA A 123 -2.77 7.30 -15.51
C ALA A 123 -2.79 8.75 -16.02
N GLY A 124 -1.89 9.61 -15.50
CA GLY A 124 -1.85 11.04 -15.81
C GLY A 124 -2.91 11.81 -15.04
#